data_AF-A0A968PYR0-F1
#
_entry.id   AF-A0A968PYR0-F1
#
_cell.length_a   1.000
_cell.length_b   1.000
_cell.length_c   1.000
_cell.angle_alpha   90.00
_cell.angle_beta   90.00
_cell.angle_gamma   90.00
#
_symmetry.space_group_name_H-M   'P 1'
#
loop_
_entity.id
_entity.type
_entity.pdbx_description
1 polymer ?
#
loop_
_entity_poly.entity_id
_entity_poly.type
_entity_poly.pdbx_seq_one_letter_code
_entity_poly.pdbx_strand_id
1 'polypeptide(L)' 'METLEFVIYPDGRVQEKVTGIIGSSCAEVTAAIEARLGVVLTQEQTSEYFTQPLQQPASVETRASFSEW' A
#
# COMPACT_ATOMS: atom_id res chain seq x y z
N MET A 1 -7.65 -1.34 -8.39
CA MET A 1 -8.83 -0.57 -7.97
C MET A 1 -8.71 -0.40 -6.48
N GLU A 2 -8.68 0.84 -5.99
CA GLU A 2 -8.46 1.16 -4.58
C GLU A 2 -9.81 1.17 -3.85
N THR A 3 -9.87 0.54 -2.67
CA THR A 3 -11.11 0.41 -1.88
C THR A 3 -10.83 0.69 -0.41
N LEU A 4 -11.65 1.57 0.18
CA LEU A 4 -11.73 1.75 1.63
C LEU A 4 -13.07 1.21 2.13
N GLU A 5 -13.02 0.25 3.04
CA GLU A 5 -14.18 -0.35 3.70
C GLU A 5 -14.22 0.06 5.17
N PHE A 6 -15.41 0.47 5.63
CA PHE A 6 -15.66 0.86 7.02
C PHE A 6 -16.74 -0.03 7.63
N VAL A 7 -16.41 -0.66 8.76
CA VAL A 7 -17.35 -1.44 9.57
C VAL A 7 -17.58 -0.71 10.88
N ILE A 8 -18.82 -0.27 11.10
CA ILE A 8 -19.23 0.41 12.33
C ILE A 8 -19.91 -0.61 13.23
N TYR A 9 -19.33 -0.87 14.39
CA TYR A 9 -19.88 -1.78 15.38
C TYR A 9 -20.94 -1.09 16.24
N PRO A 10 -21.94 -1.84 16.76
CA PRO A 10 -22.96 -1.28 17.64
C PRO A 10 -22.39 -0.74 18.97
N ASP A 11 -21.17 -1.12 19.34
CA ASP A 11 -20.45 -0.58 20.50
C ASP A 11 -19.77 0.78 20.23
N GLY A 12 -19.82 1.28 18.99
CA GLY A 12 -19.25 2.57 18.60
C GLY A 12 -17.83 2.50 18.04
N ARG A 13 -17.17 1.33 18.06
CA ARG A 13 -15.90 1.12 17.35
C ARG A 13 -16.09 1.17 15.83
N VAL A 14 -15.10 1.72 15.14
CA VAL A 14 -14.99 1.73 13.68
C VAL A 14 -13.76 0.93 13.28
N GLN A 15 -13.94 -0.05 12.41
CA GLN A 15 -12.85 -0.76 11.75
C GLN A 15 -12.72 -0.25 10.32
N GLU A 16 -11.51 0.13 9.95
CA GLU A 16 -11.15 0.56 8.60
C GLU A 16 -10.30 -0.53 7.93
N LYS A 17 -10.61 -0.84 6.67
CA LYS A 17 -9.85 -1.77 5.85
C LYS A 17 -9.54 -1.12 4.50
N VAL A 18 -8.26 -0.98 4.20
CA VAL A 18 -7.77 -0.43 2.94
C VAL A 18 -7.20 -1.55 2.08
N THR A 19 -7.58 -1.56 0.81
CA THR A 19 -7.09 -2.52 -0.19
C THR A 19 -6.84 -1.80 -1.51
N GLY A 20 -5.91 -2.33 -2.30
CA GLY A 20 -5.50 -1.78 -3.60
C GLY A 20 -4.50 -0.63 -3.53
N ILE A 21 -4.04 -0.23 -2.33
CA ILE A 21 -3.01 0.80 -2.14
C ILE A 21 -1.71 0.10 -1.74
N ILE A 22 -0.65 0.34 -2.51
CA ILE A 22 0.65 -0.31 -2.36
C ILE A 22 1.59 0.56 -1.52
N GLY A 23 2.31 -0.04 -0.58
CA GLY A 23 3.30 0.65 0.23
C GLY A 23 2.72 1.58 1.31
N SER A 24 3.53 2.54 1.76
CA SER A 24 3.19 3.46 2.85
C SER A 24 2.11 4.50 2.50
N SER A 25 1.77 4.64 1.23
CA SER A 25 0.74 5.58 0.75
C SER A 25 -0.61 5.33 1.42
N CYS A 26 -0.90 4.07 1.79
CA CYS A 26 -2.09 3.70 2.56
C CYS A 26 -2.17 4.47 3.90
N ALA A 27 -1.06 4.61 4.62
CA ALA A 27 -1.04 5.27 5.92
C ALA A 27 -1.28 6.79 5.82
N GLU A 28 -0.88 7.40 4.71
CA GLU A 28 -1.10 8.84 4.49
C GLU A 28 -2.57 9.14 4.19
N VAL A 29 -3.24 8.27 3.45
CA VAL A 29 -4.66 8.40 3.12
C VAL A 29 -5.54 8.23 4.36
N THR A 30 -5.18 7.30 5.24
CA THR A 30 -5.96 7.01 6.46
C THR A 30 -5.71 8.03 7.57
N ALA A 31 -4.55 8.68 7.61
CA ALA A 31 -4.20 9.63 8.68
C ALA A 31 -5.23 10.76 8.87
N ALA A 32 -5.76 11.32 7.78
CA ALA A 32 -6.78 12.36 7.86
C ALA A 32 -8.14 11.84 8.37
N ILE A 33 -8.42 10.56 8.14
CA ILE A 33 -9.65 9.88 8.55
C ILE A 33 -9.56 9.48 10.02
N GLU A 34 -8.43 8.88 10.42
CA GLU A 34 -8.10 8.51 11.79
C GLU A 34 -8.17 9.73 12.73
N ALA A 35 -7.62 10.87 12.31
CA ALA A 35 -7.70 12.13 13.07
C ALA A 35 -9.14 12.62 13.33
N ARG A 36 -10.10 12.24 12.48
CA ARG A 36 -11.52 12.61 12.62
C ARG A 36 -12.34 11.55 13.36
N LEU A 37 -11.96 10.28 13.24
CA LEU A 37 -12.62 9.16 13.92
C LEU A 37 -12.21 9.02 15.39
N GLY A 38 -10.99 9.43 15.76
CA GLY A 38 -10.55 9.50 17.15
C GLY A 38 -9.16 8.90 17.37
N VAL A 39 -9.06 7.93 18.28
CA VAL A 39 -7.78 7.29 18.64
C VAL A 39 -7.70 5.90 18.01
N VAL A 40 -6.59 5.60 17.35
CA VAL A 40 -6.30 4.29 16.79
C VAL A 40 -5.96 3.33 17.93
N LEU A 41 -6.76 2.29 18.11
CA LEU A 41 -6.53 1.27 19.14
C LEU A 41 -5.58 0.17 18.66
N THR A 42 -5.73 -0.23 17.39
CA THR A 42 -4.99 -1.33 16.77
C THR A 42 -4.80 -1.05 15.29
N GLN A 43 -3.59 -1.29 14.79
CA GLN A 43 -3.24 -1.19 13.38
C GLN A 43 -2.55 -2.48 12.95
N GLU A 44 -2.95 -3.03 11.81
CA GLU A 44 -2.35 -4.23 11.23
C GLU A 44 -2.00 -3.95 9.76
N GLN A 45 -0.75 -4.23 9.38
CA GLN A 45 -0.27 -4.02 8.01
C GLN A 45 -0.64 -5.22 7.14
N THR A 46 -1.28 -4.97 5.99
CA THR A 46 -1.59 -6.02 5.01
C THR A 46 -0.37 -6.29 4.12
N SER A 47 -0.38 -7.42 3.39
CA SER A 47 0.69 -7.78 2.44
C SER A 47 1.00 -6.69 1.40
N GLU A 48 0.01 -5.85 1.08
CA GLU A 48 0.12 -4.74 0.13
C GLU A 48 1.03 -3.62 0.66
N TYR A 49 1.10 -3.44 1.98
CA TYR A 49 2.01 -2.50 2.62
C TYR A 49 3.48 -2.87 2.39
N PHE A 50 3.80 -4.18 2.38
CA PHE A 50 5.15 -4.69 2.17
C PHE A 50 5.54 -4.84 0.70
N THR A 51 4.59 -4.62 -0.22
CA THR A 51 4.84 -4.71 -1.64
C THR A 51 5.61 -3.46 -2.09
N GLN A 52 6.88 -3.64 -2.47
CA GLN A 52 7.66 -2.56 -3.06
C GLN A 52 7.28 -2.42 -4.54
N PRO A 53 7.09 -1.20 -5.06
CA PRO A 53 6.96 -1.01 -6.50
C PRO A 53 8.26 -1.51 -7.15
N LEU A 54 8.15 -2.55 -7.99
CA LEU A 54 9.27 -3.00 -8.80
C LEU A 54 9.67 -1.86 -9.74
N GLN A 55 10.68 -1.08 -9.36
CA GLN A 55 11.37 -0.21 -10.30
C GLN A 55 12.06 -1.12 -11.31
N GLN A 56 11.39 -1.39 -12.44
CA GLN A 56 12.03 -2.02 -13.57
C GLN A 56 13.16 -1.07 -14.00
N PRO A 57 14.44 -1.49 -13.92
CA PRO A 57 15.50 -0.70 -14.53
C PRO A 57 15.22 -0.66 -16.02
N ALA A 58 14.97 0.55 -16.53
CA ALA A 58 14.79 0.79 -17.95
C ALA A 58 16.02 0.26 -18.71
N SER A 59 15.76 -0.64 -19.66
CA SER A 59 16.69 -1.12 -20.70
C SER A 59 18.04 -1.65 -20.19
N VAL A 60 18.10 -2.96 -19.96
CA VAL A 60 19.39 -3.68 -20.02
C VAL A 60 19.77 -3.80 -21.49
N GLU A 61 20.53 -2.83 -22.00
CA GLU A 61 21.13 -2.91 -23.34
C GLU A 61 22.25 -3.96 -23.34
N THR A 62 21.89 -5.21 -23.59
CA THR A 62 22.86 -6.28 -23.88
C THR A 62 23.52 -5.97 -25.22
N ARG A 63 24.67 -5.28 -25.19
CA ARG A 63 25.57 -5.20 -26.34
C ARG A 63 26.24 -6.57 -26.50
N ALA A 64 25.69 -7.39 -27.39
CA ALA A 64 26.38 -8.59 -27.87
C ALA A 64 27.59 -8.13 -28.70
N SER A 65 28.78 -8.21 -28.11
CA SER A 65 30.03 -8.10 -28.87
C SER A 65 30.27 -9.45 -29.54
N PHE A 66 29.73 -9.63 -30.74
CA PHE A 66 30.06 -10.77 -31.58
C PHE A 66 31.52 -10.61 -32.02
N SER A 67 32.41 -11.45 -31.48
CA SER A 67 33.80 -11.51 -31.90
C SER A 67 33.95 -12.75 -32.77
N GLU A 68 34.08 -12.56 -34.07
CA GLU A 68 34.45 -13.61 -35.01
C GLU A 68 35.95 -13.87 -34.86
N TRP A 69 36.29 -15.00 -34.24
CA TRP A 69 37.59 -15.65 -34.26
C TRP A 69 37.40 -17.11 -34.69
#